data_AF-A0A2P6V0U3-F1
#
_entry.id   AF-A0A2P6V0U3-F1
#
_cell.length_a   1.000
_cell.length_b   1.000
_cell.length_c   1.000
_cell.angle_alpha   90.00
_cell.angle_beta   90.00
_cell.angle_gamma   90.00
#
_symmetry.space_group_name_H-M   'P 1'
#
loop_
_entity.id
_entity.type
_entity.pdbx_description
1 polymer ?
#
loop_
_entity_poly.entity_id
_entity_poly.type
_entity_poly.pdbx_seq_one_letter_code
_entity_poly.pdbx_strand_id
1 'polypeptide(L)'
;MAGEEGEAAVEPPVRRKHVTTAFVQRPGSGKVLLVLRSHKVGTYRGQWGAVSGGVEAGDASLAARAQEEVWEEAGIRPSQLRLERGGRPLLVDDGRRHFAVHPFLFSLTDPEADVTLNWENDAAQWVAPEQIRSMDTAPQLPETWGRLALTPGQEEALGELAADRSRGAAELAAAAVAALQGEAAALAAAGAHAALAAAGPAARPAAAGGHAGARAAGPAGFAAEPAVGPAAAAAAPADGGGAAFTALRNYGWHLAACRPSMAAVANSVAAVLAAAHEELHSRADAFEAPLSEVCGVVQAAAATELRRLRGAAAAVQRQVAGLLRDGTTVMTISLSSSVRDGVKEAAASGMKLRAIICEARPLCEGVALAEAWAAAGVECTLVTDAQAGIFVHQADLVMVGADAVTDQGVVNKAGTRLLALAAHAAGVPVYAAADSGKLSPGTLAALAARGGGFGGVSGGGGGAAGRAAAQVEEGQEEVAAAAARGDAVEGQDEMAGEEVTAAWGRPAPVGATVRNVYFEATPLSLLTGGLLTEGGPLGAEGVAAALRGRRRQYRAAFQLP
;
A
#
# COMPACT_ATOMS: atom_id res chain seq x y z
N MET A 1 -16.48 -10.60 56.26
CA MET A 1 -16.30 -9.22 55.77
C MET A 1 -15.47 -9.34 54.50
N ALA A 2 -16.13 -9.70 53.40
CA ALA A 2 -15.55 -9.73 52.07
C ALA A 2 -15.52 -8.29 51.55
N GLY A 3 -14.36 -7.82 51.12
CA GLY A 3 -14.21 -6.55 50.42
C GLY A 3 -14.37 -6.79 48.93
N GLU A 4 -15.33 -6.09 48.34
CA GLU A 4 -15.58 -6.04 46.90
C GLU A 4 -14.40 -5.35 46.20
N GLU A 5 -13.66 -6.09 45.37
CA GLU A 5 -12.78 -5.49 44.37
C GLU A 5 -13.66 -4.99 43.22
N GLY A 6 -13.73 -3.67 43.06
CA GLY A 6 -14.45 -3.03 41.98
C GLY A 6 -13.84 -3.39 40.62
N GLU A 7 -14.61 -4.11 39.82
CA GLU A 7 -14.41 -4.21 38.37
C GLU A 7 -14.35 -2.79 37.81
N ALA A 8 -13.18 -2.36 37.33
CA ALA A 8 -13.05 -1.12 36.60
C ALA A 8 -13.95 -1.22 35.36
N ALA A 9 -15.03 -0.45 35.36
CA ALA A 9 -15.94 -0.35 34.23
C ALA A 9 -15.13 0.01 32.98
N VAL A 10 -15.05 -0.92 32.03
CA VAL A 10 -14.51 -0.65 30.70
C VAL A 10 -15.41 0.42 30.08
N GLU A 11 -14.89 1.65 29.96
CA GLU A 11 -15.64 2.73 29.32
C GLU A 11 -16.12 2.27 27.94
N PRO A 12 -17.38 2.54 27.57
CA PRO A 12 -17.90 2.16 26.27
C PRO A 12 -17.03 2.79 25.17
N PRO A 13 -16.76 2.07 24.06
CA PRO A 13 -15.91 2.60 23.00
C PRO A 13 -16.50 3.91 22.48
N VAL A 14 -15.67 4.96 22.49
CA VAL A 14 -16.03 6.30 22.01
C VAL A 14 -16.48 6.18 20.55
N ARG A 15 -17.75 6.46 20.27
CA ARG A 15 -18.32 6.38 18.93
C ARG A 15 -17.77 7.52 18.08
N ARG A 16 -16.84 7.21 17.18
CA ARG A 16 -16.20 8.18 16.28
C ARG A 16 -17.06 8.44 15.05
N LYS A 17 -17.25 9.71 14.70
CA LYS A 17 -17.86 10.08 13.41
C LYS A 17 -16.75 10.06 12.34
N HIS A 18 -16.95 9.29 11.28
CA HIS A 18 -16.04 9.29 10.13
C HIS A 18 -16.35 10.50 9.23
N VAL A 19 -15.31 11.22 8.82
CA VAL A 19 -15.40 12.44 8.01
C VAL A 19 -14.33 12.37 6.93
N THR A 20 -14.67 12.75 5.70
CA THR A 20 -13.68 12.96 4.63
C THR A 20 -13.25 14.42 4.63
N THR A 21 -11.99 14.69 4.33
CA THR A 21 -11.48 16.06 4.17
C THR A 21 -10.69 16.16 2.87
N ALA A 22 -11.20 16.96 1.94
CA ALA A 22 -10.68 17.11 0.58
C ALA A 22 -9.92 18.43 0.43
N PHE A 23 -8.62 18.32 0.17
CA PHE A 23 -7.82 19.44 -0.34
C PHE A 23 -7.87 19.40 -1.87
N VAL A 24 -8.28 20.50 -2.48
CA VAL A 24 -8.26 20.66 -3.94
C VAL A 24 -7.09 21.56 -4.30
N GLN A 25 -6.18 21.08 -5.15
CA GLN A 25 -5.00 21.81 -5.60
C GLN A 25 -5.20 22.38 -6.99
N ARG A 26 -4.77 23.63 -7.18
CA ARG A 26 -4.75 24.30 -8.49
C ARG A 26 -3.43 23.99 -9.21
N PRO A 27 -3.47 23.34 -10.40
CA PRO A 27 -2.29 23.03 -11.19
C PRO A 27 -1.40 24.25 -11.44
N GLY A 28 -0.08 24.03 -11.52
CA GLY A 28 0.93 25.06 -11.78
C GLY A 28 1.25 25.99 -10.61
N SER A 29 0.26 26.30 -9.75
CA SER A 29 0.46 27.18 -8.59
C SER A 29 0.88 26.43 -7.31
N GLY A 30 0.54 25.14 -7.21
CA GLY A 30 0.73 24.34 -6.00
C GLY A 30 -0.22 24.70 -4.84
N LYS A 31 -1.04 25.75 -4.99
CA LYS A 31 -1.96 26.23 -3.95
C LYS A 31 -3.15 25.32 -3.77
N VAL A 32 -3.66 25.25 -2.54
CA VAL A 32 -4.84 24.47 -2.18
C VAL A 32 -6.03 25.36 -1.83
N LEU A 33 -7.24 24.90 -2.13
CA LEU A 33 -8.48 25.57 -1.79
C LEU A 33 -8.79 25.37 -0.30
N LEU A 34 -8.94 26.48 0.42
CA LEU A 34 -9.58 26.52 1.73
C LEU A 34 -10.88 27.31 1.67
N VAL A 35 -11.83 26.91 2.50
CA VAL A 35 -13.14 27.55 2.66
C VAL A 35 -13.30 28.08 4.08
N LEU A 36 -13.89 29.26 4.21
CA LEU A 36 -14.22 29.88 5.49
C LEU A 36 -15.62 29.45 5.89
N ARG A 37 -15.73 28.67 6.97
CA ARG A 37 -17.01 28.12 7.43
C ARG A 37 -17.95 29.21 7.90
N SER A 38 -19.20 29.18 7.45
CA SER A 38 -20.18 30.21 7.74
C SER A 38 -20.65 30.21 9.19
N HIS A 39 -21.36 31.26 9.61
CA HIS A 39 -22.01 31.26 10.92
C HIS A 39 -23.25 30.35 11.01
N LYS A 40 -23.73 29.81 9.87
CA LYS A 40 -24.93 28.97 9.79
C LYS A 40 -24.66 27.51 10.15
N VAL A 41 -23.43 27.03 10.01
CA VAL A 41 -23.07 25.63 10.30
C VAL A 41 -23.02 25.34 11.81
N GLY A 42 -23.07 24.06 12.17
CA GLY A 42 -23.10 23.62 13.57
C GLY A 42 -21.74 23.64 14.29
N THR A 43 -20.61 23.67 13.58
CA THR A 43 -19.25 23.58 14.13
C THR A 43 -18.23 24.44 13.39
N TYR A 44 -17.20 24.88 14.13
CA TYR A 44 -16.02 25.58 13.62
C TYR A 44 -16.36 26.85 12.81
N ARG A 45 -17.36 27.61 13.28
CA ARG A 45 -17.85 28.83 12.63
C ARG A 45 -16.74 29.88 12.54
N GLY A 46 -16.58 30.50 11.37
CA GLY A 46 -15.56 31.52 11.15
C GLY A 46 -14.13 31.00 11.08
N GLN A 47 -13.92 29.68 11.06
CA GLN A 47 -12.61 29.06 10.89
C GLN A 47 -12.41 28.57 9.45
N TRP A 48 -11.17 28.61 8.98
CA TRP A 48 -10.79 28.06 7.69
C TRP A 48 -10.68 26.54 7.74
N GLY A 49 -11.15 25.87 6.69
CA GLY A 49 -11.11 24.43 6.54
C GLY A 49 -10.85 24.01 5.10
N ALA A 50 -10.46 22.76 4.92
CA ALA A 50 -10.67 22.08 3.64
C ALA A 50 -12.11 21.56 3.59
N VAL A 51 -12.63 21.31 2.37
CA VAL A 51 -14.00 20.81 2.19
C VAL A 51 -14.14 19.46 2.89
N SER A 52 -15.13 19.32 3.78
CA SER A 52 -15.21 18.17 4.66
C SER A 52 -16.63 17.80 5.03
N GLY A 53 -16.96 16.51 4.92
CA GLY A 53 -18.23 16.05 5.43
C GLY A 53 -18.31 14.56 5.75
N GLY A 54 -19.47 14.18 6.27
CA GLY A 54 -19.68 12.91 6.95
C GLY A 54 -19.66 11.73 5.98
N VAL A 55 -19.10 10.61 6.43
CA VAL A 55 -19.19 9.34 5.71
C VAL A 55 -20.49 8.63 6.06
N GLU A 56 -21.22 8.18 5.05
CA GLU A 56 -22.47 7.43 5.17
C GLU A 56 -22.31 5.98 4.65
N ALA A 57 -23.19 5.08 5.09
CA ALA A 57 -23.11 3.67 4.71
C ALA A 57 -23.39 3.41 3.22
N GLY A 58 -24.04 4.35 2.52
CA GLY A 58 -24.35 4.27 1.10
C GLY A 58 -23.26 4.80 0.17
N ASP A 59 -22.18 5.36 0.71
CA ASP A 59 -21.11 5.97 -0.09
C ASP A 59 -20.38 4.91 -0.91
N ALA A 60 -20.19 5.15 -2.21
CA ALA A 60 -19.47 4.23 -3.10
C ALA A 60 -18.01 4.02 -2.65
N SER A 61 -17.36 5.08 -2.15
CA SER A 61 -16.06 5.03 -1.48
C SER A 61 -15.82 6.32 -0.71
N LEU A 62 -14.83 6.31 0.19
CA LEU A 62 -14.40 7.54 0.90
C LEU A 62 -13.94 8.65 -0.07
N ALA A 63 -13.26 8.29 -1.16
CA ALA A 63 -12.81 9.27 -2.15
C ALA A 63 -14.00 9.83 -2.96
N ALA A 64 -14.97 8.99 -3.31
CA ALA A 64 -16.19 9.42 -4.00
C ALA A 64 -17.00 10.40 -3.11
N ARG A 65 -17.19 10.08 -1.82
CA ARG A 65 -17.82 11.01 -0.87
C ARG A 65 -17.05 12.33 -0.81
N ALA A 66 -15.73 12.29 -0.73
CA ALA A 66 -14.92 13.51 -0.72
C ALA A 66 -15.10 14.37 -2.00
N GLN A 67 -15.28 13.76 -3.17
CA GLN A 67 -15.61 14.48 -4.41
C GLN A 67 -17.02 15.07 -4.41
N GLU A 68 -17.99 14.34 -3.85
CA GLU A 68 -19.36 14.83 -3.67
C GLU A 68 -19.39 16.05 -2.74
N GLU A 69 -18.69 16.01 -1.60
CA GLU A 69 -18.57 17.17 -0.69
C GLU A 69 -17.96 18.38 -1.41
N VAL A 70 -16.91 18.17 -2.22
CA VAL A 70 -16.30 19.24 -3.04
C VAL A 70 -17.29 19.84 -4.03
N TRP A 71 -18.15 19.01 -4.62
CA TRP A 71 -19.20 19.50 -5.51
C TRP A 71 -20.30 20.26 -4.74
N GLU A 72 -20.74 19.73 -3.60
CA GLU A 72 -21.79 20.30 -2.76
C GLU A 72 -21.37 21.64 -2.14
N GLU A 73 -20.14 21.73 -1.62
CA GLU A 73 -19.64 22.90 -0.88
C GLU A 73 -18.94 23.94 -1.74
N ALA A 74 -18.30 23.53 -2.84
CA ALA A 74 -17.44 24.40 -3.66
C ALA A 74 -17.84 24.43 -5.16
N GLY A 75 -18.87 23.69 -5.57
CA GLY A 75 -19.40 23.72 -6.93
C GLY A 75 -18.50 23.05 -7.99
N ILE A 76 -17.39 22.43 -7.58
CA ILE A 76 -16.45 21.78 -8.48
C ILE A 76 -16.91 20.33 -8.72
N ARG A 77 -17.21 19.98 -9.96
CA ARG A 77 -17.77 18.66 -10.29
C ARG A 77 -16.74 17.54 -10.13
N PRO A 78 -17.15 16.29 -9.84
CA PRO A 78 -16.24 15.15 -9.81
C PRO A 78 -15.43 14.98 -11.10
N SER A 79 -16.02 15.27 -12.27
CA SER A 79 -15.33 15.24 -13.57
C SER A 79 -14.22 16.27 -13.72
N GLN A 80 -14.21 17.31 -12.87
CA GLN A 80 -13.17 18.33 -12.84
C GLN A 80 -12.04 17.98 -11.88
N LEU A 81 -12.17 16.91 -11.10
CA LEU A 81 -11.22 16.48 -10.08
C LEU A 81 -10.48 15.21 -10.50
N ARG A 82 -9.16 15.21 -10.34
CA ARG A 82 -8.35 13.99 -10.37
C ARG A 82 -7.87 13.69 -8.96
N LEU A 83 -8.12 12.48 -8.46
CA LEU A 83 -7.58 12.03 -7.19
C LEU A 83 -6.06 11.87 -7.32
N GLU A 84 -5.29 12.61 -6.52
CA GLU A 84 -3.83 12.51 -6.49
C GLU A 84 -3.37 11.52 -5.43
N ARG A 85 -4.00 11.50 -4.25
CA ARG A 85 -3.73 10.55 -3.15
C ARG A 85 -4.71 10.68 -1.99
N GLY A 86 -4.82 9.60 -1.21
CA GLY A 86 -5.41 9.61 0.13
C GLY A 86 -4.33 9.49 1.20
N GLY A 87 -4.46 10.21 2.30
CA GLY A 87 -3.51 10.19 3.41
C GLY A 87 -3.95 9.24 4.52
N ARG A 88 -3.03 8.98 5.44
CA ARG A 88 -3.31 8.20 6.65
C ARG A 88 -4.43 8.88 7.48
N PRO A 89 -5.44 8.13 7.97
CA PRO A 89 -6.47 8.71 8.82
C PRO A 89 -5.90 9.35 10.08
N LEU A 90 -6.55 10.43 10.52
CA LEU A 90 -6.23 11.17 11.73
C LEU A 90 -7.42 11.09 12.71
N LEU A 91 -7.13 10.78 13.97
CA LEU A 91 -8.10 10.91 15.05
C LEU A 91 -8.05 12.35 15.56
N VAL A 92 -9.16 13.07 15.43
CA VAL A 92 -9.31 14.44 15.90
C VAL A 92 -10.25 14.44 17.09
N ASP A 93 -9.79 15.01 18.20
CA ASP A 93 -10.58 15.25 19.41
C ASP A 93 -10.62 16.75 19.67
N ASP A 94 -11.83 17.32 19.66
CA ASP A 94 -12.05 18.75 19.95
C ASP A 94 -12.53 18.99 21.40
N GLY A 95 -12.49 17.95 22.25
CA GLY A 95 -12.99 17.94 23.62
C GLY A 95 -14.51 17.74 23.75
N ARG A 96 -15.25 17.72 22.63
CA ARG A 96 -16.71 17.49 22.57
C ARG A 96 -17.10 16.39 21.60
N ARG A 97 -16.29 16.16 20.57
CA ARG A 97 -16.54 15.27 19.44
C ARG A 97 -15.23 14.58 19.06
N HIS A 98 -15.37 13.32 18.68
CA HIS A 98 -14.26 12.50 18.24
C HIS A 98 -14.49 12.11 16.78
N PHE A 99 -13.60 12.56 15.90
CA PHE A 99 -13.66 12.31 14.47
C PHE A 99 -12.55 11.37 14.03
N ALA A 100 -12.87 10.50 13.07
CA ALA A 100 -11.88 9.84 12.24
C ALA A 100 -11.86 10.56 10.89
N VAL A 101 -10.86 11.43 10.68
CA VAL A 101 -10.70 12.22 9.47
C VAL A 101 -9.92 11.43 8.43
N HIS A 102 -10.49 11.29 7.24
CA HIS A 102 -9.91 10.62 6.06
C HIS A 102 -9.50 11.69 5.03
N PRO A 103 -8.21 12.03 4.95
CA PRO A 103 -7.75 13.11 4.09
C PRO A 103 -7.53 12.67 2.64
N PHE A 104 -7.92 13.53 1.70
CA PHE A 104 -7.71 13.35 0.26
C PHE A 104 -7.11 14.61 -0.38
N LEU A 105 -6.22 14.41 -1.34
CA LEU A 105 -5.73 15.45 -2.24
C LEU A 105 -6.28 15.19 -3.63
N PHE A 106 -6.96 16.20 -4.18
CA PHE A 106 -7.40 16.24 -5.56
C PHE A 106 -6.68 17.36 -6.31
N SER A 107 -6.45 17.19 -7.59
CA SER A 107 -6.05 18.29 -8.48
C SER A 107 -7.20 18.65 -9.41
N LEU A 108 -7.29 19.93 -9.77
CA LEU A 108 -8.17 20.35 -10.85
C LEU A 108 -7.65 19.87 -12.20
N THR A 109 -8.55 19.40 -13.04
CA THR A 109 -8.26 19.13 -14.46
C THR A 109 -8.21 20.41 -15.29
N ASP A 110 -9.00 21.41 -14.89
CA ASP A 110 -9.01 22.76 -15.46
C ASP A 110 -8.54 23.77 -14.39
N PRO A 111 -7.37 24.43 -14.57
CA PRO A 111 -6.84 25.39 -13.59
C PRO A 111 -7.75 26.61 -13.39
N GLU A 112 -8.62 26.90 -14.35
CA GLU A 112 -9.55 28.05 -14.34
C GLU A 112 -10.94 27.68 -13.81
N ALA A 113 -11.12 26.48 -13.22
CA ALA A 113 -12.40 26.10 -12.63
C ALA A 113 -12.83 27.11 -11.54
N ASP A 114 -14.04 27.65 -11.70
CA ASP A 114 -14.68 28.55 -10.75
C ASP A 114 -15.09 27.83 -9.46
N VAL A 115 -14.97 28.51 -8.33
CA VAL A 115 -15.45 28.05 -7.03
C VAL A 115 -16.78 28.73 -6.74
N THR A 116 -17.84 27.94 -6.58
CA THR A 116 -19.17 28.44 -6.20
C THR A 116 -19.55 27.85 -4.85
N LEU A 117 -19.57 28.68 -3.82
CA LEU A 117 -19.83 28.23 -2.46
C LEU A 117 -21.32 28.05 -2.19
N ASN A 118 -21.64 27.03 -1.41
CA ASN A 118 -22.97 26.87 -0.82
C ASN A 118 -23.08 27.64 0.50
N TRP A 119 -24.22 27.47 1.20
CA TRP A 119 -24.51 28.17 2.44
C TRP A 119 -23.58 27.80 3.63
N GLU A 120 -22.83 26.71 3.52
CA GLU A 120 -21.91 26.25 4.57
C GLU A 120 -20.66 27.10 4.68
N ASN A 121 -20.31 27.83 3.61
CA ASN A 121 -19.06 28.57 3.51
C ASN A 121 -19.30 30.02 3.04
N ASP A 122 -18.70 30.98 3.73
CA ASP A 122 -18.86 32.42 3.45
C ASP A 122 -17.77 32.96 2.51
N ALA A 123 -16.61 32.29 2.42
CA ALA A 123 -15.50 32.68 1.56
C ALA A 123 -14.62 31.49 1.14
N ALA A 124 -13.86 31.67 0.06
CA ALA A 124 -12.89 30.70 -0.46
C ALA A 124 -11.57 31.39 -0.78
N GLN A 125 -10.47 30.68 -0.55
CA GLN A 125 -9.13 31.19 -0.84
C GLN A 125 -8.20 30.07 -1.32
N TRP A 126 -7.40 30.39 -2.34
CA TRP A 126 -6.26 29.56 -2.75
C TRP A 126 -5.03 29.94 -1.93
N VAL A 127 -4.58 29.04 -1.08
CA VAL A 127 -3.47 29.27 -0.14
C VAL A 127 -2.27 28.40 -0.48
N ALA A 128 -1.06 28.91 -0.25
CA ALA A 128 0.12 28.05 -0.27
C ALA A 128 0.06 27.13 0.98
N PRO A 129 0.39 25.83 0.87
CA PRO A 129 0.21 24.91 1.99
C PRO A 129 0.97 25.28 3.27
N GLU A 130 2.08 25.99 3.15
CA GLU A 130 2.89 26.48 4.28
C GLU A 130 2.13 27.52 5.11
N GLN A 131 1.16 28.21 4.52
CA GLN A 131 0.34 29.24 5.18
C GLN A 131 -0.74 28.64 6.09
N ILE A 132 -1.10 27.36 5.92
CA ILE A 132 -2.19 26.73 6.70
C ILE A 132 -1.91 26.81 8.21
N ARG A 133 -0.65 26.68 8.62
CA ARG A 133 -0.22 26.70 10.04
C ARG A 133 -0.42 28.06 10.73
N SER A 134 -0.50 29.14 9.97
CA SER A 134 -0.65 30.50 10.52
C SER A 134 -2.08 31.04 10.42
N MET A 135 -3.01 30.26 9.87
CA MET A 135 -4.42 30.62 9.72
C MET A 135 -5.24 30.13 10.93
N ASP A 136 -6.33 30.84 11.24
CA ASP A 136 -7.35 30.35 12.18
C ASP A 136 -8.15 29.25 11.50
N THR A 137 -7.81 28.01 11.81
CA THR A 137 -8.28 26.81 11.11
C THR A 137 -9.13 25.91 12.01
N ALA A 138 -9.95 25.08 11.38
CA ALA A 138 -10.60 23.98 12.06
C ALA A 138 -9.55 23.07 12.74
N PRO A 139 -9.90 22.38 13.85
CA PRO A 139 -8.93 21.61 14.63
C PRO A 139 -8.11 20.64 13.79
N GLN A 140 -6.79 20.69 13.99
CA GLN A 140 -5.80 19.80 13.37
C GLN A 140 -5.77 19.80 11.83
N LEU A 141 -6.22 20.88 11.17
CA LEU A 141 -6.12 21.03 9.73
C LEU A 141 -4.67 20.98 9.20
N PRO A 142 -3.65 21.62 9.84
CA PRO A 142 -2.26 21.48 9.42
C PRO A 142 -1.74 20.05 9.47
N GLU A 143 -2.14 19.28 10.48
CA GLU A 143 -1.79 17.87 10.66
C GLU A 143 -2.49 16.99 9.62
N THR A 144 -3.73 17.34 9.27
CA THR A 144 -4.50 16.68 8.20
C THR A 144 -3.81 16.90 6.85
N TRP A 145 -3.37 18.12 6.54
CA TRP A 145 -2.52 18.39 5.38
C TRP A 145 -1.21 17.59 5.42
N GLY A 146 -0.57 17.53 6.59
CA GLY A 146 0.66 16.74 6.79
C GLY A 146 0.51 15.24 6.50
N ARG A 147 -0.71 14.70 6.45
CA ARG A 147 -0.98 13.31 6.01
C ARG A 147 -0.83 13.13 4.50
N LEU A 148 -0.96 14.21 3.73
CA LEU A 148 -0.95 14.23 2.26
C LEU A 148 0.36 14.76 1.69
N ALA A 149 1.04 15.62 2.43
CA ALA A 149 2.28 16.28 2.02
C ALA A 149 3.40 15.26 1.74
N LEU A 150 4.06 15.42 0.60
CA LEU A 150 5.23 14.65 0.17
C LEU A 150 6.29 15.62 -0.36
N THR A 151 7.56 15.29 -0.17
CA THR A 151 8.66 16.02 -0.79
C THR A 151 8.81 15.61 -2.26
N PRO A 152 9.44 16.43 -3.12
CA PRO A 152 9.67 16.05 -4.52
C PRO A 152 10.38 14.70 -4.68
N GLY A 153 11.38 14.41 -3.83
CA GLY A 153 12.08 13.12 -3.86
C GLY A 153 11.21 11.94 -3.42
N GLN A 154 10.27 12.16 -2.49
CA GLN A 154 9.29 11.14 -2.12
C GLN A 154 8.28 10.89 -3.23
N GLU A 155 7.82 11.96 -3.91
CA GLU A 155 6.92 11.83 -5.05
C GLU A 155 7.56 11.08 -6.22
N GLU A 156 8.82 11.38 -6.54
CA GLU A 156 9.60 10.67 -7.56
C GLU A 156 9.74 9.19 -7.21
N ALA A 157 10.19 8.86 -6.00
CA ALA A 157 10.35 7.47 -5.56
C ALA A 157 9.02 6.69 -5.57
N LEU A 158 7.92 7.33 -5.17
CA LEU A 158 6.57 6.74 -5.25
C LEU A 158 6.13 6.54 -6.69
N GLY A 159 6.40 7.50 -7.57
CA GLY A 159 6.13 7.40 -9.00
C GLY A 159 6.86 6.24 -9.66
N GLU A 160 8.16 6.09 -9.37
CA GLU A 160 8.97 4.95 -9.84
C GLU A 160 8.42 3.61 -9.36
N LEU A 161 8.12 3.48 -8.06
CA LEU A 161 7.54 2.27 -7.49
C LEU A 161 6.16 1.95 -8.08
N ALA A 162 5.31 2.96 -8.27
CA ALA A 162 3.98 2.82 -8.82
C ALA A 162 3.99 2.47 -10.31
N ALA A 163 5.00 2.93 -11.06
CA ALA A 163 5.16 2.69 -12.50
C ALA A 163 5.96 1.42 -12.84
N ASP A 164 6.67 0.82 -11.87
CA ASP A 164 7.47 -0.37 -12.13
C ASP A 164 6.61 -1.59 -12.50
N ARG A 165 6.87 -2.16 -13.69
CA ARG A 165 6.24 -3.39 -14.20
C ARG A 165 7.24 -4.52 -14.42
N SER A 166 8.51 -4.30 -14.09
CA SER A 166 9.61 -5.24 -14.29
C SER A 166 9.87 -6.12 -13.07
N ARG A 167 9.61 -5.59 -11.87
CA ARG A 167 9.83 -6.26 -10.59
C ARG A 167 8.57 -6.92 -10.06
N GLY A 168 8.73 -8.09 -9.42
CA GLY A 168 7.64 -8.79 -8.74
C GLY A 168 7.31 -8.20 -7.37
N ALA A 169 6.19 -8.65 -6.76
CA ALA A 169 5.70 -8.13 -5.48
C ALA A 169 6.74 -8.12 -4.34
N ALA A 170 7.57 -9.17 -4.22
CA ALA A 170 8.61 -9.25 -3.18
C ALA A 170 9.77 -8.26 -3.40
N GLU A 171 10.15 -8.02 -4.66
CA GLU A 171 11.21 -7.08 -5.02
C GLU A 171 10.74 -5.63 -4.82
N LEU A 172 9.48 -5.34 -5.17
CA LEU A 172 8.87 -4.04 -4.89
C LEU A 172 8.67 -3.80 -3.40
N ALA A 173 8.32 -4.83 -2.62
CA ALA A 173 8.28 -4.73 -1.16
C ALA A 173 9.64 -4.36 -0.56
N ALA A 174 10.72 -5.00 -1.04
CA ALA A 174 12.07 -4.66 -0.61
C ALA A 174 12.46 -3.22 -1.01
N ALA A 175 12.07 -2.77 -2.21
CA ALA A 175 12.32 -1.41 -2.67
C ALA A 175 11.56 -0.37 -1.83
N ALA A 176 10.30 -0.62 -1.48
CA ALA A 176 9.51 0.26 -0.60
C ALA A 176 10.10 0.34 0.81
N VAL A 177 10.55 -0.78 1.38
CA VAL A 177 11.25 -0.79 2.68
C VAL A 177 12.57 -0.03 2.61
N ALA A 178 13.34 -0.18 1.52
CA ALA A 178 14.57 0.57 1.32
C ALA A 178 14.31 2.08 1.19
N ALA A 179 13.24 2.49 0.52
CA ALA A 179 12.84 3.89 0.43
C ALA A 179 12.49 4.48 1.81
N LEU A 180 11.73 3.76 2.64
CA LEU A 180 11.44 4.18 4.01
C LEU A 180 12.72 4.26 4.88
N GLN A 181 13.63 3.29 4.72
CA GLN A 181 14.92 3.29 5.40
C GLN A 181 15.78 4.50 4.99
N GLY A 182 15.81 4.82 3.71
CA GLY A 182 16.52 5.98 3.16
C GLY A 182 15.97 7.30 3.70
N GLU A 183 14.65 7.44 3.79
CA GLU A 183 14.01 8.62 4.39
C GLU A 183 14.41 8.78 5.87
N ALA A 184 14.41 7.70 6.65
CA ALA A 184 14.83 7.74 8.05
C ALA A 184 16.32 8.14 8.17
N ALA A 185 17.18 7.65 7.28
CA ALA A 185 18.60 8.05 7.24
C ALA A 185 18.77 9.52 6.88
N ALA A 186 18.02 10.02 5.88
CA ALA A 186 18.05 11.41 5.45
C ALA A 186 17.59 12.36 6.58
N LEU A 187 16.51 12.02 7.28
CA LEU A 187 16.02 12.78 8.44
C LEU A 187 17.06 12.84 9.57
N ALA A 188 17.73 11.71 9.87
CA ALA A 188 18.79 11.68 10.88
C ALA A 188 19.97 12.59 10.51
N ALA A 189 20.38 12.58 9.23
CA ALA A 189 21.46 13.41 8.73
C ALA A 189 21.10 14.91 8.77
N ALA A 190 19.88 15.27 8.35
CA ALA A 190 19.39 16.64 8.41
C ALA A 190 19.34 17.16 9.86
N GLY A 191 18.89 16.32 10.79
CA GLY A 191 18.89 16.61 12.22
C GLY A 191 20.29 16.86 12.78
N ALA A 192 21.25 16.00 12.44
CA ALA A 192 22.64 16.16 12.86
C ALA A 192 23.27 17.46 12.31
N HIS A 193 22.96 17.81 11.05
CA HIS A 193 23.42 19.06 10.45
C HIS A 193 22.84 20.29 11.15
N ALA A 194 21.54 20.28 11.44
CA ALA A 194 20.87 21.35 12.19
C ALA A 194 21.46 21.51 13.61
N ALA A 195 21.73 20.40 14.30
CA ALA A 195 22.36 20.42 15.62
C ALA A 195 23.78 20.99 15.59
N LEU A 196 24.58 20.64 14.58
CA LEU A 196 25.93 21.18 14.38
C LEU A 196 25.90 22.68 14.05
N ALA A 197 24.96 23.13 13.23
CA ALA A 197 24.77 24.53 12.90
C ALA A 197 24.34 25.35 14.13
N ALA A 198 23.48 24.79 14.98
CA ALA A 198 23.04 25.42 16.23
C ALA A 198 24.15 25.48 17.30
N ALA A 199 25.10 24.54 17.29
CA ALA A 199 26.23 24.51 18.23
C ALA A 199 27.27 25.65 18.03
N GLY A 200 27.18 26.41 16.92
CA GLY A 200 28.10 27.49 16.59
C GLY A 200 29.54 27.01 16.27
N PRO A 201 30.42 27.87 15.72
CA PRO A 201 31.80 27.49 15.51
C PRO A 201 32.49 27.32 16.86
N ALA A 202 32.81 26.08 17.24
CA ALA A 202 33.75 25.81 18.32
C ALA A 202 35.06 26.56 18.02
N ALA A 203 35.54 27.33 19.00
CA ALA A 203 36.77 28.11 18.90
C ALA A 203 37.90 27.25 18.33
N ARG A 204 38.45 27.67 17.17
CA ARG A 204 39.64 27.06 16.59
C ARG A 204 40.76 27.07 17.65
N PRO A 205 41.38 25.94 18.00
CA PRO A 205 42.67 26.00 18.66
C PRO A 205 43.66 26.66 17.69
N ALA A 206 44.42 27.63 18.21
CA ALA A 206 45.39 28.39 17.46
C ALA A 206 46.37 27.46 16.73
N ALA A 207 46.57 27.72 15.45
CA ALA A 207 47.53 27.03 14.61
C ALA A 207 48.95 27.19 15.17
N ALA A 208 49.60 26.07 15.46
CA ALA A 208 51.06 25.97 15.53
C ALA A 208 51.53 25.24 14.27
N GLY A 209 52.32 25.96 13.46
CA GLY A 209 52.78 25.50 12.16
C GLY A 209 53.84 24.39 12.21
N GLY A 210 53.95 23.66 11.11
CA GLY A 210 55.04 22.74 10.83
C GLY A 210 54.96 22.24 9.39
N HIS A 211 55.98 22.57 8.61
CA HIS A 211 56.16 22.23 7.19
C HIS A 211 56.61 20.77 6.96
N ALA A 212 56.59 20.41 5.66
CA ALA A 212 57.13 19.22 4.98
C ALA A 212 56.20 17.99 4.99
N GLY A 213 55.90 17.29 3.91
CA GLY A 213 56.41 17.28 2.53
C GLY A 213 56.38 15.82 2.04
N ALA A 214 55.85 15.56 0.84
CA ALA A 214 56.25 14.49 -0.10
C ALA A 214 55.08 13.98 -0.97
N ARG A 215 55.43 13.75 -2.24
CA ARG A 215 54.62 13.20 -3.34
C ARG A 215 54.52 11.68 -3.27
N ALA A 216 53.44 11.09 -3.80
CA ALA A 216 53.48 9.87 -4.61
C ALA A 216 52.16 9.66 -5.39
N ALA A 217 52.23 8.96 -6.51
CA ALA A 217 51.25 8.92 -7.60
C ALA A 217 50.60 7.53 -7.80
N GLY A 218 49.30 7.53 -8.20
CA GLY A 218 48.53 6.56 -9.04
C GLY A 218 48.42 5.06 -8.66
N PRO A 219 47.55 4.25 -9.31
CA PRO A 219 46.51 4.55 -10.32
C PRO A 219 45.10 3.97 -10.00
N ALA A 220 44.20 4.10 -10.98
CA ALA A 220 42.76 3.85 -10.99
C ALA A 220 42.27 2.41 -10.73
N GLY A 221 41.00 2.30 -10.28
CA GLY A 221 40.19 1.08 -10.28
C GLY A 221 38.73 1.39 -10.00
N PHE A 222 37.84 1.03 -10.93
CA PHE A 222 36.41 1.30 -10.97
C PHE A 222 35.62 0.80 -9.75
N ALA A 223 34.75 1.65 -9.21
CA ALA A 223 33.44 1.27 -8.70
C ALA A 223 32.51 2.48 -8.88
N ALA A 224 31.56 2.37 -9.80
CA ALA A 224 30.53 3.38 -9.99
C ALA A 224 29.57 3.30 -8.80
N GLU A 225 29.70 4.25 -7.87
CA GLU A 225 28.63 4.56 -6.93
C GLU A 225 27.44 5.16 -7.69
N PRO A 226 26.19 4.83 -7.33
CA PRO A 226 25.04 5.52 -7.90
C PRO A 226 25.11 6.99 -7.46
N ALA A 227 25.16 7.88 -8.46
CA ALA A 227 25.11 9.32 -8.24
C ALA A 227 23.72 9.70 -7.72
N VAL A 228 23.54 9.66 -6.40
CA VAL A 228 22.44 10.33 -5.71
C VAL A 228 22.81 11.81 -5.68
N GLY A 229 22.21 12.60 -6.57
CA GLY A 229 22.27 14.06 -6.48
C GLY A 229 21.71 14.54 -5.14
N PRO A 230 22.10 15.72 -4.63
CA PRO A 230 21.61 16.20 -3.34
C PRO A 230 20.10 16.43 -3.44
N ALA A 231 19.33 15.49 -2.91
CA ALA A 231 17.91 15.65 -2.67
C ALA A 231 17.71 16.93 -1.86
N ALA A 232 16.81 17.79 -2.32
CA ALA A 232 16.40 18.98 -1.58
C ALA A 232 15.98 18.54 -0.17
N ALA A 233 16.81 18.89 0.82
CA ALA A 233 16.63 18.42 2.18
C ALA A 233 15.25 18.83 2.69
N ALA A 234 14.42 17.84 3.02
CA ALA A 234 13.24 18.06 3.83
C ALA A 234 13.68 18.83 5.08
N ALA A 235 13.07 19.98 5.35
CA ALA A 235 13.30 20.66 6.61
C ALA A 235 13.02 19.67 7.74
N ALA A 236 14.01 19.40 8.59
CA ALA A 236 13.83 18.53 9.73
C ALA A 236 12.59 19.02 10.51
N PRO A 237 11.66 18.13 10.90
CA PRO A 237 10.51 18.56 11.68
C PRO A 237 11.02 19.28 12.93
N ALA A 238 10.53 20.51 13.17
CA ALA A 238 10.99 21.38 14.24
C ALA A 238 10.76 20.78 15.66
N ASP A 239 10.06 19.64 15.75
CA ASP A 239 9.40 19.14 16.95
C ASP A 239 9.82 17.68 17.29
N GLY A 240 11.08 17.46 17.70
CA GLY A 240 11.53 16.23 18.37
C GLY A 240 11.33 14.89 17.62
N GLY A 241 11.57 13.76 18.31
CA GLY A 241 11.45 12.42 17.70
C GLY A 241 10.00 12.00 17.37
N GLY A 242 9.01 12.49 18.12
CA GLY A 242 7.60 12.17 17.87
C GLY A 242 7.08 12.67 16.52
N ALA A 243 7.45 13.90 16.13
CA ALA A 243 7.09 14.42 14.80
C ALA A 243 7.83 13.68 13.69
N ALA A 244 9.08 13.29 13.92
CA ALA A 244 9.86 12.50 12.96
C ALA A 244 9.22 11.14 12.68
N PHE A 245 8.79 10.42 13.72
CA PHE A 245 8.12 9.15 13.52
C PHE A 245 6.76 9.32 12.83
N THR A 246 6.06 10.42 13.11
CA THR A 246 4.81 10.76 12.42
C THR A 246 5.05 11.03 10.93
N ALA A 247 6.10 11.75 10.57
CA ALA A 247 6.49 11.99 9.18
C ALA A 247 6.83 10.68 8.45
N LEU A 248 7.67 9.83 9.06
CA LEU A 248 8.01 8.50 8.53
C LEU A 248 6.78 7.60 8.35
N ARG A 249 5.83 7.67 9.28
CA ARG A 249 4.57 6.93 9.20
C ARG A 249 3.66 7.45 8.09
N ASN A 250 3.62 8.76 7.85
CA ASN A 250 2.87 9.34 6.74
C ASN A 250 3.49 8.93 5.40
N TYR A 251 4.82 9.02 5.25
CA TYR A 251 5.48 8.55 4.04
C TYR A 251 5.30 7.04 3.83
N GLY A 252 5.43 6.24 4.90
CA GLY A 252 5.17 4.80 4.86
C GLY A 252 3.73 4.45 4.48
N TRP A 253 2.73 5.28 4.82
CA TRP A 253 1.37 5.09 4.32
C TRP A 253 1.32 5.21 2.79
N HIS A 254 1.97 6.24 2.22
CA HIS A 254 2.00 6.44 0.77
C HIS A 254 2.75 5.31 0.06
N LEU A 255 3.88 4.85 0.61
CA LEU A 255 4.59 3.67 0.11
C LEU A 255 3.72 2.42 0.15
N ALA A 256 2.97 2.22 1.23
CA ALA A 256 2.08 1.07 1.37
C ALA A 256 0.86 1.13 0.43
N ALA A 257 0.43 2.33 0.04
CA ALA A 257 -0.73 2.54 -0.82
C ALA A 257 -0.39 2.60 -2.34
N CYS A 258 0.89 2.72 -2.72
CA CYS A 258 1.26 2.97 -4.13
C CYS A 258 1.03 1.77 -5.08
N ARG A 259 0.88 0.56 -4.53
CA ARG A 259 0.61 -0.69 -5.28
C ARG A 259 -0.48 -1.51 -4.56
N PRO A 260 -1.75 -1.09 -4.58
CA PRO A 260 -2.81 -1.64 -3.73
C PRO A 260 -3.06 -3.15 -3.91
N SER A 261 -2.88 -3.67 -5.13
CA SER A 261 -2.96 -5.12 -5.42
C SER A 261 -1.78 -5.95 -4.90
N MET A 262 -0.63 -5.33 -4.63
CA MET A 262 0.58 -6.03 -4.19
C MET A 262 0.72 -5.96 -2.68
N ALA A 263 0.08 -6.89 -1.99
CA ALA A 263 0.00 -6.91 -0.54
C ALA A 263 1.37 -6.93 0.16
N ALA A 264 2.38 -7.52 -0.47
CA ALA A 264 3.75 -7.54 0.04
C ALA A 264 4.31 -6.13 0.30
N VAL A 265 4.01 -5.16 -0.56
CA VAL A 265 4.47 -3.77 -0.41
C VAL A 265 3.89 -3.17 0.87
N ALA A 266 2.56 -3.21 1.00
CA ALA A 266 1.87 -2.68 2.17
C ALA A 266 2.27 -3.41 3.47
N ASN A 267 2.35 -4.74 3.41
CA ASN A 267 2.68 -5.57 4.57
C ASN A 267 4.09 -5.34 5.09
N SER A 268 5.08 -5.20 4.21
CA SER A 268 6.46 -4.98 4.63
C SER A 268 6.67 -3.59 5.19
N VAL A 269 6.08 -2.56 4.59
CA VAL A 269 6.14 -1.21 5.16
C VAL A 269 5.42 -1.15 6.52
N ALA A 270 4.25 -1.77 6.63
CA ALA A 270 3.54 -1.88 7.90
C ALA A 270 4.34 -2.66 8.96
N ALA A 271 5.07 -3.70 8.57
CA ALA A 271 5.91 -4.47 9.49
C ALA A 271 7.02 -3.61 10.10
N VAL A 272 7.70 -2.82 9.28
CA VAL A 272 8.74 -1.88 9.76
C VAL A 272 8.16 -0.88 10.74
N LEU A 273 7.04 -0.23 10.38
CA LEU A 273 6.42 0.79 11.21
C LEU A 273 5.83 0.23 12.50
N ALA A 274 5.23 -0.97 12.46
CA ALA A 274 4.70 -1.63 13.66
C ALA A 274 5.81 -2.03 14.63
N ALA A 275 6.90 -2.62 14.13
CA ALA A 275 8.05 -2.98 14.96
C ALA A 275 8.72 -1.75 15.57
N ALA A 276 8.90 -0.68 14.79
CA ALA A 276 9.43 0.58 15.30
C ALA A 276 8.49 1.22 16.34
N HIS A 277 7.17 1.13 16.14
CA HIS A 277 6.18 1.63 17.09
C HIS A 277 6.26 0.88 18.42
N GLU A 278 6.28 -0.45 18.39
CA GLU A 278 6.39 -1.30 19.58
C GLU A 278 7.70 -1.03 20.34
N GLU A 279 8.83 -0.93 19.63
CA GLU A 279 10.14 -0.66 20.21
C GLU A 279 10.22 0.74 20.85
N LEU A 280 9.59 1.75 20.25
CA LEU A 280 9.56 3.10 20.82
C LEU A 280 8.58 3.20 22.01
N HIS A 281 7.46 2.48 21.97
CA HIS A 281 6.43 2.54 23.03
C HIS A 281 6.76 1.68 24.25
N SER A 282 7.65 0.69 24.12
CA SER A 282 8.12 -0.13 25.24
C SER A 282 9.12 0.59 26.15
N ARG A 283 9.60 1.78 25.74
CA ARG A 283 10.58 2.56 26.49
C ARG A 283 9.92 3.53 27.46
N ALA A 284 10.61 3.83 28.56
CA ALA A 284 10.13 4.75 29.60
C ALA A 284 10.02 6.21 29.12
N ASP A 285 10.76 6.56 28.05
CA ASP A 285 10.88 7.89 27.44
C ASP A 285 10.24 7.96 26.04
N ALA A 286 9.24 7.10 25.76
CA ALA A 286 8.58 6.94 24.46
C ALA A 286 8.12 8.26 23.77
N PHE A 287 7.99 9.35 24.52
CA PHE A 287 7.54 10.66 24.04
C PHE A 287 8.66 11.71 23.87
N GLU A 288 9.90 11.40 24.25
CA GLU A 288 11.03 12.34 24.24
C GLU A 288 12.27 11.83 23.48
N ALA A 289 12.18 10.64 22.87
CA ALA A 289 13.29 10.04 22.14
C ALA A 289 13.89 11.03 21.10
N PRO A 290 15.23 11.19 21.05
CA PRO A 290 15.88 12.03 20.07
C PRO A 290 15.58 11.60 18.62
N LEU A 291 15.58 12.57 17.70
CA LEU A 291 15.40 12.32 16.26
C LEU A 291 16.30 11.20 15.72
N SER A 292 17.59 11.22 16.09
CA SER A 292 18.56 10.21 15.66
C SER A 292 18.21 8.80 16.14
N GLU A 293 17.62 8.68 17.33
CA GLU A 293 17.22 7.42 17.92
C GLU A 293 15.99 6.86 17.21
N VAL A 294 14.95 7.68 17.02
CA VAL A 294 13.75 7.30 16.26
C VAL A 294 14.12 6.82 14.86
N CYS A 295 14.95 7.58 14.15
CA CYS A 295 15.43 7.19 12.83
C CYS A 295 16.26 5.90 12.88
N GLY A 296 17.08 5.71 13.91
CA GLY A 296 17.85 4.48 14.12
C GLY A 296 16.98 3.25 14.32
N VAL A 297 15.91 3.36 15.11
CA VAL A 297 14.93 2.28 15.33
C VAL A 297 14.24 1.90 14.02
N VAL A 298 13.78 2.88 13.23
CA VAL A 298 13.15 2.62 11.93
C VAL A 298 14.13 1.95 10.96
N GLN A 299 15.39 2.40 10.91
CA GLN A 299 16.42 1.78 10.07
C GLN A 299 16.72 0.34 10.48
N ALA A 300 16.79 0.04 11.78
CA ALA A 300 17.00 -1.31 12.29
C ALA A 300 15.82 -2.25 11.98
N ALA A 301 14.58 -1.75 12.13
CA ALA A 301 13.38 -2.47 11.74
C ALA A 301 13.34 -2.76 10.24
N ALA A 302 13.68 -1.77 9.40
CA ALA A 302 13.78 -1.94 7.95
C ALA A 302 14.83 -2.98 7.55
N ALA A 303 16.03 -2.92 8.12
CA ALA A 303 17.08 -3.91 7.86
C ALA A 303 16.65 -5.34 8.23
N THR A 304 15.87 -5.48 9.30
CA THR A 304 15.31 -6.77 9.72
C THR A 304 14.26 -7.28 8.74
N GLU A 305 13.35 -6.42 8.29
CA GLU A 305 12.34 -6.79 7.30
C GLU A 305 12.96 -7.17 5.94
N LEU A 306 14.00 -6.46 5.49
CA LEU A 306 14.73 -6.82 4.27
C LEU A 306 15.38 -8.20 4.36
N ARG A 307 15.93 -8.58 5.53
CA ARG A 307 16.45 -9.95 5.75
C ARG A 307 15.32 -10.98 5.73
N ARG A 308 14.18 -10.67 6.37
CA ARG A 308 12.99 -11.55 6.37
C ARG A 308 12.48 -11.79 4.96
N LEU A 309 12.33 -10.75 4.14
CA LEU A 309 11.89 -10.85 2.74
C LEU A 309 12.79 -11.77 1.91
N ARG A 310 14.11 -11.58 2.00
CA ARG A 310 15.08 -12.44 1.31
C ARG A 310 14.99 -13.90 1.77
N GLY A 311 14.91 -14.12 3.08
CA GLY A 311 14.79 -15.45 3.66
C GLY A 311 13.50 -16.17 3.25
N ALA A 312 12.37 -15.46 3.26
CA ALA A 312 11.06 -15.99 2.86
C ALA A 312 11.03 -16.34 1.37
N ALA A 313 11.54 -15.46 0.50
CA ALA A 313 11.64 -15.73 -0.93
C ALA A 313 12.48 -16.99 -1.22
N ALA A 314 13.66 -17.11 -0.58
CA ALA A 314 14.51 -18.29 -0.72
C ALA A 314 13.85 -19.57 -0.17
N ALA A 315 13.04 -19.47 0.88
CA ALA A 315 12.30 -20.61 1.42
C ALA A 315 11.19 -21.07 0.48
N VAL A 316 10.38 -20.16 -0.07
CA VAL A 316 9.36 -20.49 -1.08
C VAL A 316 10.01 -21.09 -2.33
N GLN A 317 11.13 -20.53 -2.78
CA GLN A 317 11.92 -21.07 -3.88
C GLN A 317 12.27 -22.56 -3.66
N ARG A 318 12.78 -22.91 -2.48
CA ARG A 318 13.08 -24.31 -2.12
C ARG A 318 11.84 -25.19 -2.08
N GLN A 319 10.70 -24.67 -1.63
CA GLN A 319 9.43 -25.42 -1.66
C GLN A 319 9.00 -25.73 -3.10
N VAL A 320 9.13 -24.76 -4.01
CA VAL A 320 8.86 -24.95 -5.44
C VAL A 320 9.83 -26.00 -6.01
N ALA A 321 11.14 -25.85 -5.79
CA ALA A 321 12.14 -26.79 -6.30
C ALA A 321 11.90 -28.22 -5.77
N GLY A 322 11.57 -28.37 -4.49
CA GLY A 322 11.30 -29.66 -3.83
C GLY A 322 10.02 -30.37 -4.31
N LEU A 323 9.11 -29.66 -4.99
CA LEU A 323 7.92 -30.25 -5.60
C LEU A 323 8.25 -30.97 -6.92
N LEU A 324 9.30 -30.53 -7.63
CA LEU A 324 9.62 -30.95 -8.98
C LEU A 324 10.42 -32.26 -8.99
N ARG A 325 10.24 -33.02 -10.06
CA ARG A 325 10.96 -34.27 -10.35
C ARG A 325 11.52 -34.26 -11.77
N ASP A 326 12.50 -35.10 -12.04
CA ASP A 326 13.00 -35.28 -13.41
C ASP A 326 11.86 -35.63 -14.37
N GLY A 327 11.79 -34.94 -15.51
CA GLY A 327 10.72 -35.09 -16.51
C GLY A 327 9.43 -34.29 -16.24
N THR A 328 9.33 -33.55 -15.14
CA THR A 328 8.12 -32.76 -14.80
C THR A 328 7.85 -31.69 -15.85
N THR A 329 6.59 -31.60 -16.27
CA THR A 329 6.04 -30.55 -17.13
C THR A 329 5.23 -29.57 -16.28
N VAL A 330 5.76 -28.36 -16.10
CA VAL A 330 5.11 -27.29 -15.34
C VAL A 330 4.34 -26.38 -16.28
N MET A 331 3.06 -26.11 -15.98
CA MET A 331 2.31 -25.07 -16.68
C MET A 331 2.16 -23.82 -15.81
N THR A 332 2.27 -22.64 -16.42
CA THR A 332 2.17 -21.36 -15.72
C THR A 332 1.62 -20.24 -16.60
N ILE A 333 1.32 -19.10 -15.97
CA ILE A 333 0.93 -17.85 -16.62
C ILE A 333 1.69 -16.69 -15.95
N SER A 334 2.09 -15.71 -16.77
CA SER A 334 2.86 -14.54 -16.33
C SER A 334 4.25 -14.90 -15.79
N LEU A 335 4.85 -14.00 -15.01
CA LEU A 335 6.18 -14.14 -14.44
C LEU A 335 6.12 -13.97 -12.92
N SER A 336 6.45 -15.05 -12.20
CA SER A 336 6.66 -15.02 -10.76
C SER A 336 8.12 -15.31 -10.45
N SER A 337 8.81 -14.42 -9.72
CA SER A 337 10.23 -14.60 -9.38
C SER A 337 10.47 -15.85 -8.53
N SER A 338 9.61 -16.13 -7.53
CA SER A 338 9.72 -17.34 -6.71
C SER A 338 9.55 -18.62 -7.51
N VAL A 339 8.64 -18.64 -8.49
CA VAL A 339 8.42 -19.79 -9.37
C VAL A 339 9.55 -19.92 -10.37
N ARG A 340 9.97 -18.81 -10.98
CA ARG A 340 11.11 -18.71 -11.90
C ARG A 340 12.35 -19.33 -11.26
N ASP A 341 12.71 -18.83 -10.08
CA ASP A 341 13.96 -19.19 -9.41
C ASP A 341 13.90 -20.62 -8.85
N GLY A 342 12.73 -21.09 -8.40
CA GLY A 342 12.56 -22.46 -7.93
C GLY A 342 12.70 -23.50 -9.05
N VAL A 343 12.11 -23.24 -10.22
CA VAL A 343 12.27 -24.09 -11.40
C VAL A 343 13.73 -24.05 -11.91
N LYS A 344 14.38 -22.89 -11.90
CA LYS A 344 15.81 -22.77 -12.26
C LYS A 344 16.71 -23.54 -11.30
N GLU A 345 16.43 -23.52 -10.00
CA GLU A 345 17.17 -24.30 -9.01
C GLU A 345 17.03 -25.81 -9.26
N ALA A 346 15.82 -26.29 -9.54
CA ALA A 346 15.59 -27.69 -9.89
C ALA A 346 16.27 -28.11 -11.21
N ALA A 347 16.25 -27.25 -12.23
CA ALA A 347 16.99 -27.48 -13.47
C ALA A 347 18.52 -27.55 -13.22
N ALA A 348 19.04 -26.63 -12.39
CA ALA A 348 20.45 -26.59 -12.02
C ALA A 348 20.91 -27.83 -11.23
N SER A 349 19.98 -28.55 -10.55
CA SER A 349 20.29 -29.84 -9.93
C SER A 349 20.33 -31.02 -10.92
N GLY A 350 20.24 -30.76 -12.22
CA GLY A 350 20.35 -31.76 -13.29
C GLY A 350 19.01 -32.35 -13.75
N MET A 351 17.87 -31.84 -13.28
CA MET A 351 16.56 -32.30 -13.73
C MET A 351 16.27 -31.81 -15.15
N LYS A 352 15.73 -32.69 -15.99
CA LYS A 352 15.20 -32.35 -17.31
C LYS A 352 13.75 -31.95 -17.18
N LEU A 353 13.50 -30.65 -17.10
CA LEU A 353 12.17 -30.08 -16.93
C LEU A 353 11.59 -29.59 -18.26
N ARG A 354 10.27 -29.64 -18.37
CA ARG A 354 9.49 -29.02 -19.45
C ARG A 354 8.58 -27.94 -18.89
N ALA A 355 8.28 -26.93 -19.69
CA ALA A 355 7.36 -25.86 -19.31
C ALA A 355 6.37 -25.52 -20.42
N ILE A 356 5.10 -25.32 -20.05
CA ILE A 356 4.06 -24.73 -20.91
C ILE A 356 3.71 -23.36 -20.31
N ILE A 357 3.94 -22.30 -21.08
CA ILE A 357 3.91 -20.93 -20.54
C ILE A 357 2.89 -20.13 -21.33
N CYS A 358 1.86 -19.63 -20.63
CA CYS A 358 0.95 -18.65 -21.22
C CYS A 358 1.64 -17.29 -21.31
N GLU A 359 1.53 -16.62 -22.45
CA GLU A 359 2.24 -15.36 -22.72
C GLU A 359 1.89 -14.23 -21.74
N ALA A 360 0.66 -14.17 -21.21
CA ALA A 360 0.12 -13.15 -20.32
C ALA A 360 0.01 -11.75 -20.94
N ARG A 361 -0.97 -11.55 -21.82
CA ARG A 361 -1.26 -10.23 -22.41
C ARG A 361 -1.69 -9.21 -21.33
N PRO A 362 -1.48 -7.90 -21.54
CA PRO A 362 -0.89 -7.26 -22.71
C PRO A 362 0.65 -7.16 -22.70
N LEU A 363 1.31 -7.26 -21.54
CA LEU A 363 2.77 -7.05 -21.42
C LEU A 363 3.61 -8.27 -21.79
N CYS A 364 2.97 -9.43 -21.97
CA CYS A 364 3.62 -10.67 -22.39
C CYS A 364 4.71 -11.15 -21.42
N GLU A 365 4.49 -11.01 -20.10
CA GLU A 365 5.48 -11.37 -19.09
C GLU A 365 5.94 -12.84 -19.16
N GLY A 366 5.08 -13.73 -19.65
CA GLY A 366 5.41 -15.15 -19.85
C GLY A 366 6.53 -15.37 -20.88
N VAL A 367 6.72 -14.45 -21.83
CA VAL A 367 7.84 -14.52 -22.79
C VAL A 367 9.18 -14.38 -22.07
N ALA A 368 9.30 -13.38 -21.19
CA ALA A 368 10.52 -13.17 -20.40
C ALA A 368 10.80 -14.35 -19.46
N LEU A 369 9.76 -14.99 -18.92
CA LEU A 369 9.90 -16.22 -18.14
C LEU A 369 10.42 -17.38 -19.01
N ALA A 370 9.87 -17.55 -20.21
CA ALA A 370 10.31 -18.57 -21.16
C ALA A 370 11.79 -18.39 -21.54
N GLU A 371 12.23 -17.16 -21.79
CA GLU A 371 13.64 -16.85 -22.04
C GLU A 371 14.52 -17.25 -20.85
N ALA A 372 14.12 -16.88 -19.63
CA ALA A 372 14.87 -17.20 -18.42
C ALA A 372 14.98 -18.71 -18.14
N TRP A 373 13.92 -19.47 -18.46
CA TRP A 373 13.88 -20.92 -18.28
C TRP A 373 14.59 -21.68 -19.41
N ALA A 374 14.44 -21.25 -20.66
CA ALA A 374 15.19 -21.80 -21.78
C ALA A 374 16.71 -21.62 -21.58
N ALA A 375 17.13 -20.44 -21.11
CA ALA A 375 18.53 -20.18 -20.75
C ALA A 375 19.04 -21.07 -19.61
N ALA A 376 18.14 -21.58 -18.75
CA ALA A 376 18.46 -22.52 -17.68
C ALA A 376 18.34 -24.00 -18.10
N GLY A 377 18.06 -24.30 -19.38
CA GLY A 377 17.97 -25.66 -19.90
C GLY A 377 16.60 -26.32 -19.76
N VAL A 378 15.54 -25.56 -19.44
CA VAL A 378 14.16 -26.05 -19.42
C VAL A 378 13.59 -26.03 -20.83
N GLU A 379 12.98 -27.13 -21.27
CA GLU A 379 12.31 -27.21 -22.58
C GLU A 379 10.97 -26.44 -22.51
N CYS A 380 10.92 -25.26 -23.13
CA CYS A 380 9.78 -24.35 -23.02
C CYS A 380 8.90 -24.37 -24.28
N THR A 381 7.59 -24.46 -24.07
CA THR A 381 6.55 -24.21 -25.06
C THR A 381 5.76 -22.97 -24.65
N LEU A 382 5.77 -21.93 -25.49
CA LEU A 382 5.00 -20.71 -25.28
C LEU A 382 3.64 -20.82 -25.99
N VAL A 383 2.56 -20.46 -25.31
CA VAL A 383 1.19 -20.47 -25.85
C VAL A 383 0.48 -19.16 -25.56
N THR A 384 -0.55 -18.83 -26.35
CA THR A 384 -1.43 -17.70 -26.03
C THR A 384 -2.33 -18.07 -24.84
N ASP A 385 -2.77 -17.06 -24.08
CA ASP A 385 -3.60 -17.28 -22.88
C ASP A 385 -4.88 -18.08 -23.18
N ALA A 386 -5.49 -17.85 -24.35
CA ALA A 386 -6.70 -18.56 -24.80
C ALA A 386 -6.47 -20.06 -25.08
N GLN A 387 -5.23 -20.47 -25.32
CA GLN A 387 -4.87 -21.86 -25.57
C GLN A 387 -4.62 -22.64 -24.27
N ALA A 388 -4.66 -21.99 -23.10
CA ALA A 388 -4.34 -22.64 -21.83
C ALA A 388 -5.11 -23.97 -21.63
N GLY A 389 -6.42 -23.97 -21.85
CA GLY A 389 -7.25 -25.18 -21.74
C GLY A 389 -6.97 -26.27 -22.77
N ILE A 390 -6.37 -25.92 -23.92
CA ILE A 390 -5.96 -26.89 -24.93
C ILE A 390 -4.72 -27.66 -24.45
N PHE A 391 -3.77 -26.99 -23.79
CA PHE A 391 -2.48 -27.59 -23.44
C PHE A 391 -2.39 -28.12 -22.01
N VAL A 392 -3.30 -27.71 -21.11
CA VAL A 392 -3.19 -28.03 -19.67
C VAL A 392 -3.11 -29.52 -19.36
N HIS A 393 -3.75 -30.39 -20.15
CA HIS A 393 -3.70 -31.85 -19.97
C HIS A 393 -2.32 -32.48 -20.20
N GLN A 394 -1.37 -31.73 -20.78
CA GLN A 394 0.02 -32.16 -20.97
C GLN A 394 0.92 -31.80 -19.77
N ALA A 395 0.41 -30.99 -18.83
CA ALA A 395 1.14 -30.59 -17.64
C ALA A 395 0.95 -31.60 -16.51
N ASP A 396 2.02 -31.82 -15.74
CA ASP A 396 1.97 -32.61 -14.51
C ASP A 396 1.43 -31.78 -13.34
N LEU A 397 1.66 -30.46 -13.38
CA LEU A 397 1.14 -29.50 -12.43
C LEU A 397 1.05 -28.10 -13.03
N VAL A 398 0.15 -27.28 -12.48
CA VAL A 398 0.14 -25.83 -12.67
C VAL A 398 0.80 -25.17 -11.46
N MET A 399 1.73 -24.24 -11.71
CA MET A 399 2.38 -23.43 -10.66
C MET A 399 2.26 -21.96 -11.00
N VAL A 400 1.60 -21.18 -10.15
CA VAL A 400 1.42 -19.74 -10.34
C VAL A 400 2.03 -18.94 -9.19
N GLY A 401 2.23 -17.65 -9.42
CA GLY A 401 2.58 -16.70 -8.37
C GLY A 401 1.37 -16.21 -7.59
N ALA A 402 1.61 -15.16 -6.81
CA ALA A 402 0.59 -14.36 -6.16
C ALA A 402 1.12 -12.94 -5.95
N ASP A 403 0.24 -11.96 -6.08
CA ASP A 403 0.46 -10.57 -5.67
C ASP A 403 -0.19 -10.30 -4.30
N ALA A 404 -1.32 -10.97 -4.04
CA ALA A 404 -1.94 -11.04 -2.73
C ALA A 404 -2.63 -12.39 -2.51
N VAL A 405 -2.84 -12.74 -1.24
CA VAL A 405 -3.64 -13.90 -0.82
C VAL A 405 -4.66 -13.42 0.20
N THR A 406 -5.94 -13.53 -0.14
CA THR A 406 -7.08 -13.07 0.65
C THR A 406 -7.85 -14.25 1.22
N ASP A 407 -8.93 -14.00 1.95
CA ASP A 407 -9.87 -15.05 2.38
C ASP A 407 -10.67 -15.64 1.20
N GLN A 408 -10.78 -14.92 0.08
CA GLN A 408 -11.48 -15.37 -1.12
C GLN A 408 -10.59 -16.18 -2.05
N GLY A 409 -9.28 -15.94 -2.05
CA GLY A 409 -8.41 -16.53 -3.05
C GLY A 409 -7.05 -15.88 -3.19
N VAL A 410 -6.28 -16.42 -4.12
CA VAL A 410 -5.02 -15.87 -4.59
C VAL A 410 -5.31 -14.83 -5.66
N VAL A 411 -4.88 -13.60 -5.42
CA VAL A 411 -4.86 -12.52 -6.41
C VAL A 411 -3.56 -12.62 -7.19
N ASN A 412 -3.66 -12.81 -8.51
CA ASN A 412 -2.53 -12.93 -9.44
C ASN A 412 -2.94 -12.38 -10.81
N LYS A 413 -2.01 -12.34 -11.77
CA LYS A 413 -2.26 -11.89 -13.14
C LYS A 413 -3.57 -12.45 -13.73
N ALA A 414 -4.34 -11.59 -14.39
CA ALA A 414 -5.51 -11.99 -15.17
C ALA A 414 -5.21 -13.15 -16.13
N GLY A 415 -6.13 -14.11 -16.20
CA GLY A 415 -5.95 -15.42 -16.85
C GLY A 415 -5.61 -16.56 -15.88
N THR A 416 -5.13 -16.25 -14.67
CA THR A 416 -4.83 -17.26 -13.63
C THR A 416 -6.06 -18.09 -13.25
N ARG A 417 -7.24 -17.48 -13.11
CA ARG A 417 -8.46 -18.19 -12.74
C ARG A 417 -8.92 -19.12 -13.86
N LEU A 418 -8.81 -18.67 -15.11
CA LEU A 418 -9.14 -19.47 -16.28
C LEU A 418 -8.21 -20.68 -16.39
N LEU A 419 -6.91 -20.49 -16.18
CA LEU A 419 -5.93 -21.58 -16.11
C LEU A 419 -6.28 -22.57 -14.98
N ALA A 420 -6.59 -22.07 -13.79
CA ALA A 420 -6.94 -22.91 -12.65
C ALA A 420 -8.23 -23.72 -12.88
N LEU A 421 -9.25 -23.12 -13.49
CA LEU A 421 -10.49 -23.81 -13.88
C LEU A 421 -10.23 -24.91 -14.92
N ALA A 422 -9.41 -24.62 -15.94
CA ALA A 422 -9.06 -25.61 -16.95
C ALA A 422 -8.26 -26.78 -16.37
N ALA A 423 -7.30 -26.48 -15.48
CA ALA A 423 -6.52 -27.50 -14.76
C ALA A 423 -7.41 -28.37 -13.88
N HIS A 424 -8.35 -27.75 -13.14
CA HIS A 424 -9.32 -28.46 -12.32
C HIS A 424 -10.16 -29.43 -13.15
N ALA A 425 -10.67 -28.98 -14.30
CA ALA A 425 -11.44 -29.83 -15.22
C ALA A 425 -10.61 -30.98 -15.82
N ALA A 426 -9.30 -30.78 -16.00
CA ALA A 426 -8.37 -31.79 -16.49
C ALA A 426 -7.79 -32.70 -15.39
N GLY A 427 -8.10 -32.47 -14.11
CA GLY A 427 -7.52 -33.20 -12.99
C GLY A 427 -6.05 -32.89 -12.71
N VAL A 428 -5.54 -31.76 -13.21
CA VAL A 428 -4.16 -31.32 -13.02
C VAL A 428 -4.07 -30.49 -11.73
N PRO A 429 -3.13 -30.80 -10.80
CA PRO A 429 -3.03 -30.09 -9.54
C PRO A 429 -2.53 -28.65 -9.74
N VAL A 430 -3.16 -27.70 -9.05
CA VAL A 430 -2.81 -26.27 -9.12
C VAL A 430 -2.18 -25.82 -7.81
N TYR A 431 -0.97 -25.26 -7.90
CA TYR A 431 -0.22 -24.70 -6.79
C TYR A 431 -0.06 -23.19 -6.98
N ALA A 432 -0.05 -22.46 -5.86
CA ALA A 432 0.38 -21.06 -5.83
C ALA A 432 1.60 -20.90 -4.91
N ALA A 433 2.62 -20.19 -5.37
CA ALA A 433 3.81 -19.87 -4.59
C ALA A 433 3.72 -18.43 -4.05
N ALA A 434 3.58 -18.30 -2.73
CA ALA A 434 3.41 -17.01 -2.07
C ALA A 434 4.03 -17.03 -0.67
N ASP A 435 4.96 -16.11 -0.39
CA ASP A 435 5.41 -15.90 0.98
C ASP A 435 4.30 -15.26 1.83
N SER A 436 4.39 -15.41 3.15
CA SER A 436 3.40 -14.87 4.10
C SER A 436 3.26 -13.34 4.01
N GLY A 437 4.25 -12.64 3.45
CA GLY A 437 4.20 -11.21 3.14
C GLY A 437 3.09 -10.85 2.16
N LYS A 438 2.54 -11.80 1.40
CA LYS A 438 1.45 -11.56 0.43
C LYS A 438 0.05 -11.74 1.02
N LEU A 439 -0.07 -12.16 2.28
CA LEU A 439 -1.36 -12.36 2.94
C LEU A 439 -2.03 -11.00 3.22
N SER A 440 -3.18 -10.74 2.59
CA SER A 440 -3.85 -9.44 2.57
C SER A 440 -5.20 -9.47 3.26
N PRO A 441 -5.41 -8.69 4.33
CA PRO A 441 -6.73 -8.55 4.95
C PRO A 441 -7.66 -7.58 4.21
N GLY A 442 -7.26 -7.08 3.03
CA GLY A 442 -7.93 -6.05 2.24
C GLY A 442 -7.08 -4.80 2.07
N THR A 443 -7.57 -3.83 1.29
CA THR A 443 -6.84 -2.58 1.04
C THR A 443 -6.76 -1.71 2.29
N LEU A 444 -5.71 -0.87 2.38
CA LEU A 444 -5.54 0.07 3.49
C LEU A 444 -6.73 1.03 3.64
N ALA A 445 -7.28 1.51 2.52
CA ALA A 445 -8.46 2.37 2.51
C ALA A 445 -9.69 1.66 3.08
N ALA A 446 -9.95 0.41 2.66
CA ALA A 446 -11.06 -0.39 3.20
C ALA A 446 -10.90 -0.70 4.70
N LEU A 447 -9.66 -0.92 5.15
CA LEU A 447 -9.37 -1.17 6.56
C LEU A 447 -9.51 0.09 7.42
N ALA A 448 -9.13 1.26 6.89
CA ALA A 448 -9.34 2.55 7.52
C ALA A 448 -10.83 2.91 7.65
N ALA A 449 -11.66 2.55 6.65
CA ALA A 449 -13.09 2.80 6.67
C ALA A 449 -13.85 1.94 7.70
N ARG A 450 -13.40 0.70 7.94
CA ARG A 450 -14.06 -0.31 8.81
C ARG A 450 -13.89 -0.10 10.33
N GLY A 451 -13.35 1.04 10.78
CA GLY A 451 -13.14 1.36 12.21
C GLY A 451 -14.41 1.52 13.07
N GLY A 452 -15.59 1.56 12.46
CA GLY A 452 -16.87 1.65 13.16
C GLY A 452 -17.45 0.30 13.59
N GLY A 453 -17.07 -0.19 14.78
CA GLY A 453 -17.87 -1.17 15.55
C GLY A 453 -17.40 -2.64 15.49
N PHE A 454 -16.64 -3.06 16.51
CA PHE A 454 -16.53 -4.47 16.91
C PHE A 454 -17.52 -4.73 18.06
N GLY A 455 -18.69 -5.25 17.74
CA GLY A 455 -19.59 -5.92 18.69
C GLY A 455 -19.71 -7.38 18.25
N GLY A 456 -19.23 -8.31 19.06
CA GLY A 456 -19.23 -9.73 18.74
C GLY A 456 -20.64 -10.28 18.57
N VAL A 457 -20.83 -11.12 17.55
CA VAL A 457 -21.98 -12.02 17.49
C VAL A 457 -21.69 -13.19 18.42
N SER A 458 -22.10 -13.07 19.68
CA SER A 458 -22.39 -14.25 20.50
C SER A 458 -23.80 -14.74 20.14
N GLY A 459 -23.91 -16.01 19.78
CA GLY A 459 -25.18 -16.63 19.45
C GLY A 459 -26.06 -16.85 20.69
N GLY A 460 -27.38 -16.85 20.45
CA GLY A 460 -28.36 -17.56 21.27
C GLY A 460 -29.49 -16.71 21.85
N GLY A 461 -30.73 -17.03 21.46
CA GLY A 461 -31.93 -16.69 22.25
C GLY A 461 -33.07 -16.07 21.44
N GLY A 462 -34.03 -16.88 21.01
CA GLY A 462 -35.13 -16.47 20.13
C GLY A 462 -36.21 -15.58 20.77
N GLY A 463 -36.95 -14.91 19.90
CA GLY A 463 -38.18 -14.19 20.22
C GLY A 463 -38.78 -13.63 18.94
N ALA A 464 -39.84 -14.28 18.45
CA ALA A 464 -40.50 -13.96 17.19
C ALA A 464 -41.22 -12.61 17.25
N ALA A 465 -40.72 -11.61 16.54
CA ALA A 465 -41.51 -10.48 16.02
C ALA A 465 -40.74 -9.80 14.88
N GLY A 466 -41.38 -9.69 13.70
CA GLY A 466 -40.92 -8.77 12.65
C GLY A 466 -40.30 -9.40 11.42
N ARG A 467 -40.94 -10.41 10.81
CA ARG A 467 -40.70 -10.79 9.41
C ARG A 467 -41.15 -9.64 8.48
N ALA A 468 -40.29 -8.64 8.35
CA ALA A 468 -40.34 -7.60 7.32
C ALA A 468 -38.96 -6.94 7.06
N ALA A 469 -37.89 -7.39 7.75
CA ALA A 469 -36.52 -6.91 7.56
C ALA A 469 -35.64 -7.82 6.68
N ALA A 470 -36.14 -8.99 6.26
CA ALA A 470 -35.35 -10.06 5.64
C ALA A 470 -35.13 -9.91 4.11
N GLN A 471 -35.49 -8.77 3.50
CA GLN A 471 -35.18 -8.48 2.09
C GLN A 471 -34.23 -7.28 1.90
N VAL A 472 -33.77 -6.67 2.99
CA VAL A 472 -32.74 -5.62 2.96
C VAL A 472 -31.37 -6.18 3.37
N GLU A 473 -31.32 -7.38 3.96
CA GLU A 473 -30.07 -8.04 4.38
C GLU A 473 -29.28 -8.67 3.22
N GLU A 474 -29.91 -9.11 2.13
CA GLU A 474 -29.19 -9.73 0.99
C GLU A 474 -28.35 -8.71 0.19
N GLY A 475 -28.73 -7.43 0.18
CA GLY A 475 -27.94 -6.36 -0.44
C GLY A 475 -26.81 -5.81 0.44
N GLN A 476 -26.86 -6.06 1.76
CA GLN A 476 -25.87 -5.59 2.74
C GLN A 476 -24.63 -6.49 2.78
N GLU A 477 -24.80 -7.79 2.52
CA GLU A 477 -23.67 -8.68 2.27
C GLU A 477 -23.01 -8.38 0.93
N GLU A 478 -23.74 -7.91 -0.08
CA GLU A 478 -23.22 -7.79 -1.45
C GLU A 478 -22.19 -6.63 -1.62
N VAL A 479 -22.35 -5.51 -0.91
CA VAL A 479 -21.41 -4.37 -0.98
C VAL A 479 -20.17 -4.60 -0.10
N ALA A 480 -20.36 -5.17 1.10
CA ALA A 480 -19.27 -5.57 1.98
C ALA A 480 -18.49 -6.78 1.43
N ALA A 481 -19.17 -7.67 0.70
CA ALA A 481 -18.58 -8.73 -0.07
C ALA A 481 -17.89 -8.18 -1.31
N ALA A 482 -18.40 -7.20 -2.07
CA ALA A 482 -17.67 -6.64 -3.23
C ALA A 482 -16.30 -6.06 -2.85
N ALA A 483 -16.22 -5.31 -1.74
CA ALA A 483 -14.96 -4.82 -1.18
C ALA A 483 -14.09 -5.90 -0.50
N ALA A 484 -14.65 -7.09 -0.23
CA ALA A 484 -13.94 -8.25 0.28
C ALA A 484 -13.69 -9.34 -0.78
N ARG A 485 -14.31 -9.25 -1.97
CA ARG A 485 -14.44 -10.34 -2.95
C ARG A 485 -13.17 -10.57 -3.74
N GLY A 486 -12.25 -9.59 -3.75
CA GLY A 486 -11.13 -9.63 -4.69
C GLY A 486 -11.60 -9.68 -6.16
N ASP A 487 -12.89 -9.45 -6.40
CA ASP A 487 -13.33 -8.90 -7.67
C ASP A 487 -12.57 -7.59 -7.79
N ALA A 488 -11.85 -7.41 -8.90
CA ALA A 488 -11.17 -6.17 -9.19
C ALA A 488 -12.14 -5.04 -8.84
N VAL A 489 -11.86 -4.31 -7.75
CA VAL A 489 -12.65 -3.13 -7.40
C VAL A 489 -12.55 -2.27 -8.64
N GLU A 490 -13.67 -2.07 -9.35
CA GLU A 490 -13.66 -1.35 -10.62
C GLU A 490 -12.86 -0.06 -10.43
N GLY A 491 -11.76 0.07 -11.18
CA GLY A 491 -10.87 1.23 -11.16
C GLY A 491 -9.65 1.20 -10.23
N GLN A 492 -9.45 0.26 -9.30
CA GLN A 492 -8.23 0.24 -8.47
C GLN A 492 -7.07 -0.54 -9.09
N ASP A 493 -7.38 -1.58 -9.87
CA ASP A 493 -6.40 -2.45 -10.55
C ASP A 493 -6.64 -2.52 -12.08
N GLU A 494 -7.50 -1.63 -12.58
CA GLU A 494 -7.61 -1.37 -14.01
C GLU A 494 -6.44 -0.49 -14.44
N MET A 495 -5.62 -1.07 -15.30
CA MET A 495 -4.49 -0.41 -15.90
C MET A 495 -4.93 0.44 -17.10
N ALA A 496 -4.03 1.29 -17.57
CA ALA A 496 -4.21 2.10 -18.76
C ALA A 496 -4.60 1.21 -19.96
N GLY A 497 -5.69 1.56 -20.64
CA GLY A 497 -6.13 0.86 -21.87
C GLY A 497 -5.10 0.98 -22.99
N GLU A 498 -4.23 1.99 -22.91
CA GLU A 498 -3.11 2.22 -23.80
C GLU A 498 -2.18 1.00 -23.88
N GLU A 499 -1.91 0.29 -22.78
CA GLU A 499 -1.08 -0.93 -22.80
C GLU A 499 -1.67 -2.01 -23.70
N VAL A 500 -2.99 -2.18 -23.66
CA VAL A 500 -3.72 -3.14 -24.49
C VAL A 500 -3.65 -2.74 -25.96
N THR A 501 -3.86 -1.46 -26.26
CA THR A 501 -3.79 -0.94 -27.64
C THR A 501 -2.35 -0.97 -28.19
N ALA A 502 -1.34 -0.73 -27.35
CA ALA A 502 0.06 -0.86 -27.70
C ALA A 502 0.39 -2.31 -28.10
N ALA A 503 -0.16 -3.29 -27.36
CA ALA A 503 -0.02 -4.71 -27.68
C ALA A 503 -0.75 -5.11 -29.00
N TRP A 504 -1.69 -4.30 -29.48
CA TRP A 504 -2.30 -4.45 -30.81
C TRP A 504 -1.52 -3.76 -31.93
N GLY A 505 -0.58 -2.88 -31.59
CA GLY A 505 0.09 -2.00 -32.55
C GLY A 505 -0.84 -0.97 -33.20
N ARG A 506 -2.01 -0.70 -32.59
CA ARG A 506 -3.02 0.23 -33.14
C ARG A 506 -3.95 0.76 -32.03
N PRO A 507 -4.54 1.96 -32.18
CA PRO A 507 -5.46 2.52 -31.19
C PRO A 507 -6.75 1.70 -31.06
N ALA A 508 -7.50 1.98 -29.99
CA ALA A 508 -8.85 1.46 -29.82
C ALA A 508 -9.76 1.87 -30.99
N PRO A 509 -10.65 0.99 -31.48
CA PRO A 509 -11.67 1.37 -32.44
C PRO A 509 -12.54 2.52 -31.91
N VAL A 510 -12.93 3.44 -32.79
CA VAL A 510 -13.82 4.56 -32.42
C VAL A 510 -15.11 4.01 -31.82
N GLY A 511 -15.46 4.50 -30.63
CA GLY A 511 -16.66 4.07 -29.89
C GLY A 511 -16.49 2.80 -29.06
N ALA A 512 -15.31 2.16 -29.07
CA ALA A 512 -15.02 1.02 -28.21
C ALA A 512 -14.28 1.46 -26.93
N THR A 513 -14.75 0.99 -25.77
CA THR A 513 -14.06 1.15 -24.49
C THR A 513 -13.09 0.00 -24.29
N VAL A 514 -11.84 0.31 -23.96
CA VAL A 514 -10.81 -0.68 -23.62
C VAL A 514 -10.68 -0.77 -22.11
N ARG A 515 -10.82 -1.98 -21.56
CA ARG A 515 -10.56 -2.29 -20.15
C ARG A 515 -9.31 -3.16 -20.04
N ASN A 516 -8.51 -2.93 -19.00
CA ASN A 516 -7.29 -3.67 -18.74
C ASN A 516 -7.24 -4.09 -17.26
N VAL A 517 -8.08 -5.06 -16.89
CA VAL A 517 -8.05 -5.63 -15.54
C VAL A 517 -6.78 -6.48 -15.43
N TYR A 518 -5.84 -6.04 -14.59
CA TYR A 518 -4.50 -6.64 -14.57
C TYR A 518 -4.41 -7.87 -13.65
N PHE A 519 -5.18 -7.86 -12.56
CA PHE A 519 -5.21 -8.92 -11.56
C PHE A 519 -6.62 -9.47 -11.39
N GLU A 520 -6.72 -10.74 -11.00
CA GLU A 520 -7.97 -11.38 -10.63
C GLU A 520 -7.79 -12.31 -9.43
N ALA A 521 -8.87 -12.56 -8.70
CA ALA A 521 -8.89 -13.54 -7.62
C ALA A 521 -9.21 -14.96 -8.14
N THR A 522 -8.32 -15.89 -7.83
CA THR A 522 -8.52 -17.34 -8.03
C THR A 522 -8.89 -17.99 -6.70
N PRO A 523 -10.11 -18.58 -6.58
CA PRO A 523 -10.55 -19.20 -5.34
C PRO A 523 -9.58 -20.25 -4.78
N LEU A 524 -9.40 -20.29 -3.46
CA LEU A 524 -8.52 -21.28 -2.81
C LEU A 524 -8.95 -22.72 -3.11
N SER A 525 -10.24 -22.96 -3.36
CA SER A 525 -10.77 -24.28 -3.74
C SER A 525 -10.26 -24.79 -5.10
N LEU A 526 -9.76 -23.90 -5.96
CA LEU A 526 -9.13 -24.28 -7.23
C LEU A 526 -7.63 -24.60 -7.08
N LEU A 527 -7.01 -24.26 -5.95
CA LEU A 527 -5.61 -24.57 -5.65
C LEU A 527 -5.49 -25.97 -5.07
N THR A 528 -5.82 -26.97 -5.88
CA THR A 528 -5.86 -28.39 -5.48
C THR A 528 -4.51 -28.96 -5.02
N GLY A 529 -3.40 -28.35 -5.44
CA GLY A 529 -2.05 -28.64 -4.94
C GLY A 529 -1.67 -27.86 -3.67
N GLY A 530 -2.36 -26.74 -3.40
CA GLY A 530 -2.19 -25.93 -2.20
C GLY A 530 -1.35 -24.66 -2.39
N LEU A 531 -1.32 -23.84 -1.34
CA LEU A 531 -0.55 -22.60 -1.27
C LEU A 531 0.81 -22.87 -0.61
N LEU A 532 1.90 -22.74 -1.36
CA LEU A 532 3.27 -22.95 -0.87
C LEU A 532 3.84 -21.66 -0.28
N THR A 533 4.11 -21.68 1.02
CA THR A 533 4.70 -20.57 1.78
C THR A 533 6.08 -20.93 2.31
N GLU A 534 6.80 -19.98 2.90
CA GLU A 534 8.08 -20.24 3.56
C GLU A 534 7.97 -21.25 4.72
N GLY A 535 6.79 -21.38 5.33
CA GLY A 535 6.48 -22.36 6.38
C GLY A 535 5.98 -23.71 5.85
N GLY A 536 5.96 -23.90 4.53
CA GLY A 536 5.36 -25.05 3.86
C GLY A 536 3.93 -24.78 3.38
N PRO A 537 3.16 -25.84 3.06
CA PRO A 537 1.78 -25.70 2.57
C PRO A 537 0.87 -25.03 3.60
N LEU A 538 0.08 -24.06 3.16
CA LEU A 538 -0.87 -23.31 3.99
C LEU A 538 -2.31 -23.54 3.49
N GLY A 539 -3.17 -24.05 4.37
CA GLY A 539 -4.60 -24.22 4.10
C GLY A 539 -5.43 -22.97 4.39
N ALA A 540 -6.72 -23.01 4.05
CA ALA A 540 -7.65 -21.87 4.23
C ALA A 540 -7.75 -21.38 5.69
N GLU A 541 -7.76 -22.29 6.67
CA GLU A 541 -7.76 -21.92 8.10
C GLU A 541 -6.48 -21.16 8.50
N GLY A 542 -5.33 -21.60 7.97
CA GLY A 542 -4.04 -20.95 8.18
C GLY A 542 -4.00 -19.55 7.57
N VAL A 543 -4.55 -19.39 6.35
CA VAL A 543 -4.74 -18.08 5.72
C VAL A 543 -5.60 -17.19 6.63
N ALA A 544 -6.79 -17.64 7.04
CA ALA A 544 -7.69 -16.86 7.88
C ALA A 544 -7.04 -16.43 9.21
N ALA A 545 -6.25 -17.30 9.84
CA ALA A 545 -5.51 -16.98 11.06
C ALA A 545 -4.45 -15.89 10.82
N ALA A 546 -3.69 -15.99 9.73
CA ALA A 546 -2.68 -15.00 9.38
C ALA A 546 -3.31 -13.63 9.04
N LEU A 547 -4.45 -13.60 8.36
CA LEU A 547 -5.18 -12.37 8.04
C LEU A 547 -5.61 -11.60 9.31
N ARG A 548 -6.00 -12.29 10.38
CA ARG A 548 -6.29 -11.64 11.68
C ARG A 548 -5.05 -10.97 12.26
N GLY A 549 -3.88 -11.62 12.15
CA GLY A 549 -2.60 -11.03 12.55
C GLY A 549 -2.26 -9.77 11.76
N ARG A 550 -2.46 -9.80 10.43
CA ARG A 550 -2.20 -8.65 9.55
C ARG A 550 -3.05 -7.43 9.87
N ARG A 551 -4.33 -7.61 10.21
CA ARG A 551 -5.20 -6.49 10.65
C ARG A 551 -4.65 -5.78 11.88
N ARG A 552 -4.14 -6.53 12.87
CA ARG A 552 -3.52 -5.95 14.07
C ARG A 552 -2.23 -5.19 13.73
N GLN A 553 -1.41 -5.73 12.85
CA GLN A 553 -0.19 -5.08 12.38
C GLN A 553 -0.49 -3.73 11.71
N TYR A 554 -1.49 -3.65 10.83
CA TYR A 554 -1.86 -2.39 10.17
C TYR A 554 -2.38 -1.35 11.17
N ARG A 555 -3.17 -1.77 12.15
CA ARG A 555 -3.64 -0.87 13.22
C ARG A 555 -2.47 -0.28 14.01
N ALA A 556 -1.47 -1.09 14.39
CA ALA A 556 -0.28 -0.60 15.08
C ALA A 556 0.57 0.33 14.19
N ALA A 557 0.83 -0.09 12.94
CA ALA A 557 1.63 0.66 11.99
C ALA A 557 1.04 2.03 11.68
N PHE A 558 -0.26 2.11 11.41
CA PHE A 558 -0.90 3.31 10.89
C PHE A 558 -1.86 4.01 11.86
N GLN A 559 -1.98 3.54 13.11
CA GLN A 559 -2.93 4.07 14.10
C GLN A 559 -4.34 4.19 13.52
N LEU A 560 -4.79 3.12 12.86
CA LEU A 560 -6.10 3.11 12.22
C LEU A 560 -7.21 3.22 13.29
N PRO A 561 -8.30 3.95 12.99
CA PRO A 561 -9.40 4.24 13.92
C PRO A 561 -10.16 3.01 14.41
#